data_AF-A0A7H4N5D6-F1
#
_entry.id   AF-A0A7H4N5D6-F1
#
_cell.length_a   1.000
_cell.length_b   1.000
_cell.length_c   1.000
_cell.angle_alpha   90.00
_cell.angle_beta   90.00
_cell.angle_gamma   90.00
#
_symmetry.space_group_name_H-M   'P 1'
#
loop_
_entity.id
_entity.type
_entity.pdbx_description
1 polymer ?
#
loop_
_entity_poly.entity_id
_entity_poly.type
_entity_poly.pdbx_seq_one_letter_code
_entity_poly.pdbx_strand_id
1 'polypeptide(L)'
;MTVFLIHRADTYAEKGNMRGIEIMHITALGFQALRVMIPTFVVVMMSVDSVQAMLNGIPPVVTHGLQIGGGIIVVVGYAMVINMMSVKYLMPFFFAGFLIAAFTSFNLVGLGGMGLVGALLYIQLSPKYQPKTLTAVADGGPASLNNNDDLDA
;
A
#
# COMPACT_ATOMS: atom_id res chain seq x y z
N MET A 1 -10.38 23.92 3.48
CA MET A 1 -9.26 24.28 4.38
C MET A 1 -7.93 24.24 3.63
N THR A 2 -7.64 23.21 2.83
CA THR A 2 -6.36 23.06 2.09
C THR A 2 -6.15 24.09 0.96
N VAL A 3 -7.19 24.47 0.22
CA VAL A 3 -7.08 25.43 -0.92
C VAL A 3 -6.53 26.80 -0.51
N PHE A 4 -6.83 27.26 0.71
CA PHE A 4 -6.30 28.51 1.26
C PHE A 4 -4.81 28.41 1.62
N LEU A 5 -4.37 27.26 2.14
CA LEU A 5 -2.96 27.01 2.44
C LEU A 5 -2.13 26.85 1.17
N ILE A 6 -2.72 26.31 0.09
CA ILE A 6 -2.08 26.18 -1.22
C ILE A 6 -1.83 27.57 -1.83
N HIS A 7 -2.83 28.45 -1.88
CA HIS A 7 -2.63 29.83 -2.36
C HIS A 7 -1.56 30.59 -1.56
N ARG A 8 -1.54 30.37 -0.23
CA ARG A 8 -0.49 30.93 0.63
C ARG A 8 0.88 30.32 0.31
N ALA A 9 0.97 29.01 0.13
CA ALA A 9 2.20 28.31 -0.23
C ALA A 9 2.73 28.76 -1.61
N ASP A 10 1.85 28.98 -2.59
CA ASP A 10 2.21 29.51 -3.92
C ASP A 10 2.82 30.92 -3.80
N THR A 11 2.25 31.77 -2.94
CA THR A 11 2.80 33.11 -2.65
C THR A 11 4.17 33.05 -1.93
N TYR A 12 4.42 32.01 -1.13
CA TYR A 12 5.72 31.80 -0.47
C TYR A 12 6.76 31.15 -1.41
N ALA A 13 6.30 30.38 -2.40
CA ALA A 13 7.13 29.81 -3.47
C ALA A 13 7.61 30.88 -4.45
N GLU A 14 6.77 31.85 -4.83
CA GLU A 14 7.16 33.01 -5.65
C GLU A 14 8.23 33.87 -4.96
N LYS A 15 8.31 33.84 -3.62
CA LYS A 15 9.31 34.56 -2.82
C LYS A 15 10.61 33.77 -2.59
N GLY A 16 10.74 32.56 -3.14
CA GLY A 16 11.94 31.73 -3.04
C GLY A 16 12.29 31.26 -1.62
N ASN A 17 11.35 31.32 -0.66
CA ASN A 17 11.62 30.98 0.74
C ASN A 17 11.26 29.52 1.03
N MET A 18 12.24 28.63 0.89
CA MET A 18 12.09 27.18 1.13
C MET A 18 11.61 26.85 2.56
N ARG A 19 11.99 27.65 3.58
CA ARG A 19 11.51 27.46 4.96
C ARG A 19 10.02 27.81 5.11
N GLY A 20 9.53 28.80 4.34
CA GLY A 20 8.12 29.14 4.32
C GLY A 20 7.26 28.01 3.77
N ILE A 21 7.73 27.33 2.73
CA ILE A 21 7.06 26.16 2.12
C ILE A 21 7.03 24.98 3.11
N GLU A 22 8.15 24.69 3.78
CA GLU A 22 8.24 23.60 4.76
C GLU A 22 7.31 23.82 5.96
N ILE A 23 7.28 25.03 6.52
CA ILE A 23 6.37 25.39 7.62
C ILE A 23 4.91 25.24 7.18
N MET A 24 4.57 25.67 5.95
CA MET A 24 3.21 25.54 5.41
C MET A 24 2.82 24.07 5.19
N HIS A 25 3.74 23.21 4.77
CA HIS A 25 3.52 21.77 4.62
C HIS A 25 3.27 21.09 5.98
N ILE A 26 4.12 21.36 6.98
CA ILE A 26 3.95 20.84 8.35
C ILE A 26 2.64 21.34 8.96
N THR A 27 2.30 22.62 8.75
CA THR A 27 1.03 23.20 9.22
C THR A 27 -0.17 22.52 8.56
N ALA A 28 -0.11 22.19 7.27
CA ALA A 28 -1.16 21.46 6.58
C ALA A 28 -1.36 20.03 7.14
N LEU A 29 -0.28 19.32 7.44
CA LEU A 29 -0.33 18.02 8.14
C LEU A 29 -0.94 18.17 9.54
N GLY A 30 -0.58 19.24 10.26
CA GLY A 30 -1.15 19.57 11.58
C GLY A 30 -2.67 19.77 11.53
N PHE A 31 -3.19 20.47 10.52
CA PHE A 31 -4.64 20.63 10.34
C PHE A 31 -5.35 19.32 10.00
N GLN A 32 -4.71 18.41 9.26
CA GLN A 32 -5.27 17.09 8.99
C GLN A 32 -5.31 16.23 10.26
N ALA A 33 -4.25 16.26 11.06
CA ALA A 33 -4.22 15.60 12.36
C ALA A 33 -5.29 16.17 13.30
N LEU A 34 -5.46 17.49 13.34
CA LEU A 34 -6.48 18.16 14.16
C LEU A 34 -7.90 17.71 13.80
N ARG A 35 -8.19 17.46 12.51
CA ARG A 35 -9.51 16.95 12.06
C ARG A 35 -9.85 15.58 12.65
N VAL A 36 -8.87 14.70 12.84
CA VAL A 36 -9.07 13.37 13.45
C VAL A 36 -8.97 13.45 14.98
N MET A 37 -8.13 14.36 15.49
CA MET A 37 -7.93 14.54 16.93
C MET A 37 -9.16 15.11 17.63
N ILE A 38 -9.81 16.15 17.09
CA ILE A 38 -10.99 16.78 17.72
C ILE A 38 -12.10 15.75 18.03
N PRO A 39 -12.59 14.93 17.08
CA PRO A 39 -13.64 13.96 17.40
C PRO A 39 -13.16 12.88 18.37
N THR A 40 -11.91 12.43 18.25
CA THR A 40 -11.34 11.44 19.17
C THR A 40 -11.23 11.98 20.60
N PHE A 41 -10.82 13.24 20.75
CA PHE A 41 -10.68 13.91 22.05
C PHE A 41 -12.03 14.11 22.74
N VAL A 42 -13.07 14.50 21.97
CA VAL A 42 -14.44 14.60 22.50
C VAL A 42 -14.93 13.25 23.03
N VAL A 43 -14.65 12.15 22.30
CA VAL A 43 -15.06 10.80 22.72
C VAL A 43 -14.31 10.35 23.98
N VAL A 44 -13.01 10.63 24.10
CA VAL A 44 -12.21 10.26 25.28
C VAL A 44 -12.65 11.02 26.54
N MET A 45 -13.15 12.25 26.40
CA MET A 45 -13.68 13.04 27.52
C MET A 45 -15.04 12.53 28.04
N MET A 46 -15.75 11.68 27.27
CA MET A 46 -16.99 11.05 27.74
C MET A 46 -16.69 9.89 28.70
N SER A 47 -17.41 9.81 29.82
CA SER A 47 -17.21 8.75 30.81
C SER A 47 -17.57 7.37 30.25
N VAL A 48 -16.74 6.37 30.58
CA VAL A 48 -16.93 4.97 30.15
C VAL A 48 -18.30 4.45 30.58
N ASP A 49 -18.77 4.82 31.78
CA ASP A 49 -20.08 4.39 32.31
C ASP A 49 -21.26 4.89 31.46
N SER A 50 -21.20 6.13 30.97
CA SER A 50 -22.24 6.69 30.10
C SER A 50 -22.25 5.99 28.74
N VAL A 51 -21.07 5.69 28.20
CA VAL A 51 -20.93 4.94 26.95
C VAL A 51 -21.42 3.50 27.13
N GLN A 52 -21.10 2.85 28.24
CA GLN A 52 -21.48 1.47 28.51
C GLN A 52 -22.98 1.32 28.79
N ALA A 53 -23.60 2.28 29.48
CA ALA A 53 -25.06 2.35 29.61
C ALA A 53 -25.76 2.53 28.26
N MET A 54 -25.20 3.35 27.37
CA MET A 54 -25.71 3.53 26.01
C MET A 54 -25.56 2.26 25.16
N LEU A 55 -24.44 1.54 25.29
CA LEU A 55 -24.21 0.27 24.60
C LEU A 55 -25.12 -0.86 25.10
N ASN A 56 -25.42 -0.91 26.40
CA ASN A 56 -26.36 -1.88 26.98
C ASN A 56 -27.82 -1.64 26.55
N GLY A 57 -28.14 -0.45 26.06
CA GLY A 57 -29.44 -0.14 25.47
C GLY A 57 -29.60 -0.60 24.01
N ILE A 58 -28.52 -1.05 23.35
CA ILE A 58 -28.57 -1.54 21.98
C ILE A 58 -29.08 -2.99 21.99
N PRO A 59 -30.18 -3.32 21.28
CA PRO A 59 -30.71 -4.67 21.27
C PRO A 59 -29.72 -5.65 20.62
N PRO A 60 -29.68 -6.91 21.09
CA PRO A 60 -28.70 -7.91 20.65
C PRO A 60 -28.71 -8.16 19.15
N VAL A 61 -29.85 -7.96 18.48
CA VAL A 61 -29.99 -8.11 17.03
C VAL A 61 -29.10 -7.12 16.26
N VAL A 62 -28.93 -5.90 16.76
CA VAL A 62 -28.10 -4.87 16.11
C VAL A 62 -26.62 -5.14 16.33
N THR A 63 -26.23 -5.55 17.55
CA THR A 63 -24.84 -5.91 17.85
C THR A 63 -24.39 -7.16 17.08
N HIS A 64 -25.26 -8.17 16.93
CA HIS A 64 -24.97 -9.34 16.10
C HIS A 64 -24.87 -8.98 14.61
N GLY A 65 -25.75 -8.13 14.10
CA GLY A 65 -25.65 -7.62 12.73
C GLY A 65 -24.35 -6.86 12.47
N LEU A 66 -23.91 -6.02 13.41
CA LEU A 66 -22.65 -5.28 13.32
C LEU A 66 -21.43 -6.21 13.39
N GLN A 67 -21.47 -7.28 14.19
CA GLN A 67 -20.39 -8.28 14.24
C GLN A 67 -20.23 -9.00 12.89
N ILE A 68 -21.34 -9.43 12.28
CA ILE A 68 -21.32 -10.09 10.97
C ILE A 68 -20.84 -9.11 9.90
N GLY A 69 -21.34 -7.87 9.91
CA GLY A 69 -20.89 -6.80 9.00
C GLY A 69 -19.40 -6.47 9.17
N GLY A 70 -18.90 -6.50 10.41
CA GLY A 70 -17.49 -6.35 10.74
C GLY A 70 -16.61 -7.47 10.19
N GLY A 71 -17.14 -8.68 10.00
CA GLY A 71 -16.44 -9.75 9.30
C GLY A 71 -16.35 -9.51 7.79
N ILE A 72 -17.44 -9.04 7.17
CA ILE A 72 -17.52 -8.83 5.72
C ILE A 72 -16.65 -7.63 5.28
N ILE A 73 -16.57 -6.55 6.06
CA ILE A 73 -15.77 -5.37 5.71
C ILE A 73 -14.27 -5.70 5.57
N VAL A 74 -13.75 -6.67 6.34
CA VAL A 74 -12.36 -7.11 6.24
C VAL A 74 -12.08 -7.74 4.87
N VAL A 75 -13.03 -8.49 4.31
CA VAL A 75 -12.92 -9.07 2.96
C VAL A 75 -12.83 -7.99 1.88
N VAL A 76 -13.60 -6.90 2.02
CA VAL A 76 -13.52 -5.74 1.11
C VAL A 76 -12.13 -5.10 1.18
N GLY A 77 -11.52 -5.01 2.37
CA GLY A 77 -10.16 -4.53 2.54
C GLY A 77 -9.13 -5.37 1.78
N TYR A 78 -9.21 -6.71 1.89
CA TYR A 78 -8.34 -7.59 1.10
C TYR A 78 -8.56 -7.43 -0.41
N ALA A 79 -9.81 -7.26 -0.85
CA ALA A 79 -10.12 -7.03 -2.25
C ALA A 79 -9.50 -5.72 -2.79
N MET A 80 -9.47 -4.64 -2.00
CA MET A 80 -8.83 -3.38 -2.40
C MET A 80 -7.32 -3.56 -2.66
N VAL A 81 -6.65 -4.32 -1.79
CA VAL A 81 -5.21 -4.62 -1.92
C VAL A 81 -4.96 -5.50 -3.16
N ILE A 82 -5.74 -6.57 -3.32
CA ILE A 82 -5.62 -7.48 -4.46
C ILE A 82 -5.87 -6.73 -5.77
N ASN A 83 -6.88 -5.86 -5.82
CA ASN A 83 -7.22 -5.09 -7.01
C ASN A 83 -6.09 -4.14 -7.43
N MET A 84 -5.37 -3.52 -6.49
CA MET A 84 -4.21 -2.67 -6.81
C MET A 84 -3.02 -3.48 -7.35
N MET A 85 -2.88 -4.75 -6.95
CA MET A 85 -1.83 -5.66 -7.43
C MET A 85 -2.27 -6.55 -8.61
N SER A 86 -3.54 -6.50 -9.01
CA SER A 86 -4.14 -7.50 -9.88
C SER A 86 -3.61 -7.40 -11.30
N VAL A 87 -2.65 -8.27 -11.62
CA VAL A 87 -2.22 -8.52 -13.00
C VAL A 87 -2.79 -9.87 -13.45
N LYS A 88 -3.47 -9.90 -14.60
CA LYS A 88 -4.21 -11.10 -15.09
C LYS A 88 -3.37 -12.38 -15.11
N TYR A 89 -2.06 -12.29 -15.30
CA TYR A 89 -1.16 -13.45 -15.32
C TYR A 89 -0.73 -13.96 -13.93
N LEU A 90 -0.96 -13.18 -12.86
CA LEU A 90 -0.63 -13.58 -11.47
C LEU A 90 -1.82 -14.18 -10.72
N MET A 91 -3.03 -14.15 -11.29
CA MET A 91 -4.22 -14.77 -10.68
C MET A 91 -4.04 -16.25 -10.31
N PRO A 92 -3.35 -17.10 -11.10
CA PRO A 92 -3.10 -18.49 -10.72
C PRO A 92 -2.29 -18.62 -9.42
N PHE A 93 -1.32 -17.74 -9.16
CA PHE A 93 -0.55 -17.73 -7.92
C PHE A 93 -1.39 -17.33 -6.71
N PHE A 94 -2.33 -16.39 -6.90
CA PHE A 94 -3.27 -16.00 -5.85
C PHE A 94 -4.18 -17.18 -5.45
N PHE A 95 -4.76 -17.89 -6.42
CA PHE A 95 -5.60 -19.06 -6.14
C PHE A 95 -4.81 -20.23 -5.53
N ALA A 96 -3.58 -20.47 -6.00
CA ALA A 96 -2.71 -21.49 -5.43
C ALA A 96 -2.36 -21.20 -3.96
N GLY A 97 -1.98 -19.96 -3.65
CA GLY A 97 -1.72 -19.51 -2.27
C GLY A 97 -2.96 -19.59 -1.38
N PHE A 98 -4.13 -19.23 -1.91
CA PHE A 98 -5.42 -19.37 -1.20
C PHE A 98 -5.74 -20.83 -0.86
N LEU A 99 -5.55 -21.75 -1.81
CA LEU A 99 -5.82 -23.17 -1.60
C LEU A 99 -4.87 -23.76 -0.55
N ILE A 100 -3.58 -23.42 -0.61
CA ILE A 100 -2.60 -23.84 0.39
C ILE A 100 -2.96 -23.29 1.78
N ALA A 101 -3.37 -22.02 1.86
CA ALA A 101 -3.78 -21.40 3.12
C ALA A 101 -5.09 -21.98 3.68
N ALA A 102 -6.03 -22.42 2.84
CA ALA A 102 -7.30 -22.98 3.27
C ALA A 102 -7.14 -24.37 3.94
N PHE A 103 -6.15 -25.15 3.50
CA PHE A 103 -5.90 -26.50 4.02
C PHE A 103 -4.73 -26.59 5.01
N THR A 104 -3.97 -25.51 5.19
CA THR A 104 -2.77 -25.50 6.05
C THR A 104 -2.86 -24.44 7.12
N SER A 105 -2.58 -24.81 8.38
CA SER A 105 -2.53 -23.90 9.52
C SER A 105 -1.15 -23.22 9.66
N PHE A 106 -0.64 -22.61 8.59
CA PHE A 106 0.62 -21.87 8.64
C PHE A 106 0.41 -20.43 9.11
N ASN A 107 1.43 -19.90 9.81
CA ASN A 107 1.47 -18.49 10.19
C ASN A 107 1.57 -17.60 8.93
N LEU A 108 1.06 -16.36 9.01
CA LEU A 108 1.11 -15.37 7.92
C LEU A 108 2.53 -15.16 7.40
N VAL A 109 3.53 -15.19 8.30
CA VAL A 109 4.94 -15.07 7.93
C VAL A 109 5.40 -16.24 7.06
N GLY A 110 4.96 -17.47 7.37
CA GLY A 110 5.29 -18.67 6.60
C GLY A 110 4.66 -18.66 5.20
N LEU A 111 3.39 -18.28 5.11
CA LEU A 111 2.69 -18.12 3.82
C LEU A 111 3.31 -16.99 2.98
N GLY A 112 3.68 -15.86 3.61
CA GLY A 112 4.39 -14.77 2.96
C GLY A 112 5.77 -15.18 2.43
N GLY A 113 6.52 -15.96 3.22
CA GLY A 113 7.81 -16.52 2.82
C GLY A 113 7.69 -17.46 1.61
N MET A 114 6.71 -18.37 1.62
CA MET A 114 6.45 -19.26 0.46
C MET A 114 6.02 -18.47 -0.77
N GLY A 115 5.21 -17.42 -0.61
CA GLY A 115 4.84 -16.51 -1.70
C GLY A 115 6.05 -15.78 -2.29
N LEU A 116 6.99 -15.33 -1.44
CA LEU A 116 8.23 -14.67 -1.88
C LEU A 116 9.15 -15.63 -2.64
N VAL A 117 9.33 -16.86 -2.14
CA VAL A 117 10.11 -17.89 -2.85
C VAL A 117 9.47 -18.23 -4.20
N GLY A 118 8.14 -18.38 -4.24
CA GLY A 118 7.39 -18.59 -5.49
C GLY A 118 7.56 -17.44 -6.49
N ALA A 119 7.56 -16.19 -6.00
CA ALA A 119 7.79 -15.01 -6.83
C ALA A 119 9.22 -14.96 -7.39
N LEU A 120 10.24 -15.25 -6.56
CA LEU A 120 11.64 -15.28 -6.99
C LEU A 120 11.91 -16.36 -8.04
N LEU A 121 11.32 -17.55 -7.86
CA LEU A 121 11.40 -18.61 -8.87
C LEU A 121 10.71 -18.21 -10.17
N TYR A 122 9.52 -17.59 -10.09
CA TYR A 122 8.81 -17.12 -11.28
C TYR A 122 9.63 -16.07 -12.07
N ILE A 123 10.26 -15.13 -11.36
CA ILE A 123 11.13 -14.11 -11.99
C ILE A 123 12.33 -14.77 -12.69
N GLN A 124 13.03 -15.69 -12.01
CA GLN A 124 14.20 -16.39 -12.57
C GLN A 124 13.85 -17.29 -13.77
N LEU A 125 12.65 -17.89 -13.79
CA LEU A 125 12.20 -18.72 -14.90
C LEU A 125 11.56 -17.92 -16.05
N SER A 126 11.16 -16.67 -15.81
CA SER A 126 10.56 -15.81 -16.83
C SER A 126 11.66 -15.24 -17.76
N PRO A 127 11.68 -15.57 -19.06
CA PRO A 127 12.71 -15.09 -19.99
C PRO A 127 12.67 -13.58 -20.25
N LYS A 128 11.71 -12.85 -19.67
CA LYS A 128 11.67 -11.37 -19.65
C LYS A 128 12.79 -10.74 -18.83
N TYR A 129 13.45 -11.50 -17.94
CA TYR A 129 14.58 -11.05 -17.12
C TYR A 129 15.89 -11.80 -17.43
N GLN A 130 15.95 -12.57 -18.52
CA GLN A 130 17.24 -12.94 -19.06
C GLN A 130 17.85 -11.66 -19.62
N PRO A 131 18.94 -11.10 -19.05
CA PRO A 131 19.77 -10.21 -19.84
C PRO A 131 20.07 -11.03 -21.08
N LYS A 132 19.70 -10.49 -22.25
CA LYS A 132 20.03 -11.08 -23.54
C LYS A 132 21.53 -11.33 -23.47
N THR A 133 21.92 -12.56 -23.10
CA THR A 133 23.30 -12.97 -23.05
C THR A 133 23.67 -12.89 -24.50
N LEU A 134 24.35 -11.79 -24.84
CA LEU A 134 25.23 -11.73 -25.98
C LEU A 134 26.02 -13.03 -25.87
N THR A 135 25.63 -13.99 -26.68
CA THR A 135 26.40 -15.17 -26.98
C THR A 135 27.70 -14.62 -27.53
N ALA A 136 28.65 -14.35 -26.64
CA ALA A 136 30.05 -14.23 -26.97
C ALA A 136 30.46 -15.64 -27.38
N VAL A 137 30.20 -15.89 -28.66
CA VAL A 137 30.79 -16.96 -29.45
C VAL A 137 32.27 -16.91 -29.15
N ALA A 138 32.82 -18.07 -28.77
CA ALA A 138 34.25 -18.27 -28.79
C ALA A 138 34.75 -18.02 -30.21
N ASP A 139 35.33 -16.85 -30.45
CA ASP A 139 36.34 -16.69 -31.48
C ASP A 139 37.31 -15.56 -31.10
N GLY A 140 38.61 -15.85 -31.20
CA GLY A 140 39.67 -14.95 -30.81
C GLY A 140 39.95 -13.92 -31.89
N GLY A 141 39.95 -12.64 -31.53
CA GLY A 141 40.44 -11.56 -32.40
C GLY A 141 40.15 -10.17 -31.82
N PRO A 142 41.11 -9.21 -31.84
CA PRO A 142 40.97 -7.94 -31.13
C PRO A 142 40.25 -6.87 -31.98
N ALA A 143 39.88 -5.78 -31.30
CA ALA A 143 39.21 -4.56 -31.79
C ALA A 143 37.67 -4.68 -31.85
N SER A 144 36.87 -3.70 -31.42
CA SER A 144 37.12 -2.27 -31.20
C SER A 144 36.12 -1.75 -30.16
N LEU A 145 36.56 -0.76 -29.36
CA LEU A 145 35.68 0.06 -28.54
C LEU A 145 34.89 0.96 -29.49
N ASN A 146 33.59 0.72 -29.66
CA ASN A 146 32.67 1.71 -30.22
C ASN A 146 31.60 2.02 -29.17
N ASN A 147 31.96 2.95 -28.29
CA ASN A 147 31.01 3.80 -27.58
C ASN A 147 30.47 4.78 -28.61
N ASN A 148 29.18 4.70 -28.96
CA ASN A 148 28.33 5.74 -29.53
C ASN A 148 26.92 5.16 -29.81
N ASP A 149 25.88 5.97 -29.55
CA ASP A 149 24.52 5.91 -30.15
C ASP A 149 23.53 4.89 -29.49
N ASP A 150 22.37 5.23 -28.91
CA ASP A 150 21.50 6.41 -29.08
C ASP A 150 20.59 6.64 -27.85
N LEU A 151 20.52 7.93 -27.47
CA LEU A 151 19.36 8.58 -26.86
C LEU A 151 18.29 8.79 -27.96
N ASP A 152 17.03 8.85 -27.55
CA ASP A 152 15.85 9.36 -28.29
C ASP A 152 15.07 8.39 -29.22
N ALA A 153 13.95 7.88 -28.71
CA ALA A 153 12.59 8.01 -29.30
C ALA A 153 11.52 7.40 -28.37
#